data_AF-A0A3M4SGF2-F1
#
_entry.id   AF-A0A3M4SGF2-F1
#
_cell.length_a   1.000
_cell.length_b   1.000
_cell.length_c   1.000
_cell.angle_alpha   90.00
_cell.angle_beta   90.00
_cell.angle_gamma   90.00
#
_symmetry.space_group_name_H-M   'P 1'
#
loop_
_entity.id
_entity.type
_entity.pdbx_description
1 polymer ?
#
loop_
_entity_poly.entity_id
_entity_poly.type
_entity_poly.pdbx_seq_one_letter_code
_entity_poly.pdbx_strand_id
1 'polypeptide(L)'
;MSTAYWQAQLPTLWKTISNRGPGNFEPSPWLPIRWGQHQVKEFDAAPVLGYLHRPIKAPMTDEHGKRLKPALQAKALQAAWVQALDTLPEGQKPVRVFYDSTNNPEAEIALNNALHDLNKDGHGLELGNVEEGYDIGRRLGNTGVSGALVEINLATIASYKDGGVSAVVYAGTDGSLTVQMVRPPDEARKAKNSQNRGADPFTFGSPTGGAPAE
;
A
#
# COMPACT_ATOMS: atom_id res chain seq x y z
N MET A 1 5.58 5.54 -16.87
CA MET A 1 6.91 5.24 -17.43
C MET A 1 7.41 3.94 -16.81
N SER A 2 8.03 3.05 -17.58
CA SER A 2 8.47 1.74 -17.06
C SER A 2 9.81 1.82 -16.33
N THR A 3 10.09 0.85 -15.48
CA THR A 3 11.41 0.69 -14.85
C THR A 3 12.52 0.57 -15.90
N ALA A 4 12.27 -0.17 -16.98
CA ALA A 4 13.22 -0.33 -18.10
C ALA A 4 13.57 1.01 -18.77
N TYR A 5 12.58 1.90 -18.93
CA TYR A 5 12.82 3.23 -19.47
C TYR A 5 13.82 4.02 -18.62
N TRP A 6 13.62 4.06 -17.31
CA TRP A 6 14.51 4.79 -16.39
C TRP A 6 15.89 4.15 -16.30
N GLN A 7 15.96 2.82 -16.26
CA GLN A 7 17.23 2.08 -16.25
C GLN A 7 18.06 2.35 -17.51
N ALA A 8 17.43 2.49 -18.68
CA ALA A 8 18.11 2.83 -19.92
C ALA A 8 18.75 4.24 -19.90
N GLN A 9 18.30 5.14 -19.03
CA GLN A 9 18.88 6.48 -18.88
C GLN A 9 20.13 6.50 -17.97
N LEU A 10 20.34 5.45 -17.16
CA LEU A 10 21.41 5.39 -16.17
C LEU A 10 22.82 5.55 -16.75
N PRO A 11 23.19 4.93 -17.90
CA PRO A 11 24.53 5.11 -18.47
C PRO A 11 24.84 6.57 -18.83
N THR A 12 23.83 7.34 -19.25
CA THR A 12 23.98 8.77 -19.52
C THR A 12 24.14 9.57 -18.22
N LEU A 13 23.32 9.26 -17.22
CA LEU A 13 23.42 9.86 -15.88
C LEU A 13 24.78 9.58 -15.21
N TRP A 14 25.31 8.36 -15.35
CA TRP A 14 26.59 7.98 -14.75
C TRP A 14 27.78 8.79 -15.28
N LYS A 15 27.68 9.33 -16.51
CA LYS A 15 28.70 10.22 -17.07
C LYS A 15 28.68 11.62 -16.47
N THR A 16 27.55 12.06 -15.90
CA THR A 16 27.41 13.41 -15.33
C THR A 16 27.68 13.47 -13.83
N ILE A 17 27.71 12.31 -13.16
CA ILE A 17 28.00 12.19 -11.73
C ILE A 17 29.46 11.79 -11.50
N SER A 18 30.03 12.24 -10.38
CA SER A 18 31.32 11.76 -9.91
C SER A 18 31.14 11.08 -8.57
N ASN A 19 31.68 9.85 -8.40
CA ASN A 19 31.64 9.12 -7.14
C ASN A 19 32.66 9.70 -6.16
N ARG A 20 32.39 10.90 -5.67
CA ARG A 20 33.24 11.60 -4.69
C ARG A 20 32.80 11.22 -3.28
N GLY A 21 33.70 10.60 -2.52
CA GLY A 21 33.48 10.25 -1.12
C GLY A 21 34.39 9.10 -0.66
N PRO A 22 34.55 8.90 0.67
CA PRO A 22 35.37 7.82 1.20
C PRO A 22 34.74 6.44 0.94
N GLY A 23 35.60 5.42 0.85
CA GLY A 23 35.22 4.00 0.68
C GLY A 23 34.80 3.63 -0.74
N ASN A 24 34.66 2.33 -1.01
CA ASN A 24 34.16 1.85 -2.30
C ASN A 24 32.64 2.01 -2.37
N PHE A 25 32.12 2.48 -3.51
CA PHE A 25 30.68 2.51 -3.81
C PHE A 25 30.49 2.13 -5.27
N GLU A 26 29.69 1.09 -5.49
CA GLU A 26 29.32 0.62 -6.82
C GLU A 26 27.88 1.05 -7.12
N PRO A 27 27.67 1.95 -8.11
CA PRO A 27 26.33 2.31 -8.56
C PRO A 27 25.53 1.09 -8.97
N SER A 28 24.27 1.04 -8.57
CA SER A 28 23.32 0.03 -9.02
C SER A 28 22.10 0.66 -9.70
N PRO A 29 21.27 -0.12 -10.40
CA PRO A 29 20.01 0.38 -10.95
C PRO A 29 19.06 1.00 -9.91
N TRP A 30 19.22 0.65 -8.64
CA TRP A 30 18.34 1.06 -7.54
C TRP A 30 18.97 2.12 -6.64
N LEU A 31 20.30 2.23 -6.65
CA LEU A 31 21.07 3.26 -5.97
C LEU A 31 22.16 3.76 -6.93
N PRO A 32 21.81 4.62 -7.91
CA PRO A 32 22.72 5.02 -8.99
C PRO A 32 23.74 6.07 -8.54
N ILE A 33 23.50 6.73 -7.40
CA ILE A 33 24.34 7.78 -6.84
C ILE A 33 24.53 7.48 -5.36
N ARG A 34 25.75 7.64 -4.86
CA ARG A 34 26.06 7.55 -3.43
C ARG A 34 25.24 8.59 -2.66
N TRP A 35 24.63 8.17 -1.56
CA TRP A 35 24.01 9.10 -0.63
C TRP A 35 25.05 9.86 0.21
N GLY A 36 24.83 11.16 0.37
CA GLY A 36 25.60 11.97 1.30
C GLY A 36 25.35 11.54 2.76
N GLN A 37 26.27 11.85 3.67
CA GLN A 37 26.11 11.51 5.09
C GLN A 37 24.78 12.01 5.68
N HIS A 38 24.32 13.19 5.28
CA HIS A 38 23.04 13.73 5.73
C HIS A 38 21.84 12.89 5.22
N GLN A 39 21.86 12.41 3.97
CA GLN A 39 20.79 11.56 3.43
C GLN A 39 20.72 10.21 4.15
N VAL A 40 21.88 9.62 4.47
CA VAL A 40 21.93 8.40 5.28
C VAL A 40 21.36 8.64 6.67
N LYS A 41 21.76 9.74 7.34
CA LYS A 41 21.20 10.11 8.65
C LYS A 41 19.68 10.34 8.60
N GLU A 42 19.18 11.01 7.56
CA GLU A 42 17.74 11.23 7.37
C GLU A 42 16.99 9.92 7.15
N PHE A 43 17.56 9.00 6.36
CA PHE A 43 17.00 7.67 6.13
C PHE A 43 16.98 6.83 7.41
N ASP A 44 18.08 6.81 8.17
CA ASP A 44 18.18 6.11 9.45
C ASP A 44 17.21 6.70 10.50
N ALA A 45 16.94 8.00 10.41
CA ALA A 45 15.97 8.70 11.26
C ALA A 45 14.53 8.63 10.72
N ALA A 46 14.29 8.06 9.54
CA ALA A 46 12.96 7.96 8.97
C ALA A 46 12.09 6.98 9.79
N PRO A 47 10.84 7.33 10.07
CA PRO A 47 9.96 6.47 10.86
C PRO A 47 9.51 5.29 10.00
N VAL A 48 9.46 4.09 10.58
CA VAL A 48 8.82 2.95 9.93
C VAL A 48 7.32 3.05 10.18
N LEU A 49 6.56 3.42 9.16
CA LEU A 49 5.11 3.66 9.26
C LEU A 49 4.27 2.40 9.08
N GLY A 50 4.85 1.35 8.49
CA GLY A 50 4.15 0.10 8.22
C GLY A 50 4.96 -0.82 7.32
N TYR A 51 4.43 -2.01 7.12
CA TYR A 51 4.97 -3.02 6.22
C TYR A 51 3.97 -3.26 5.10
N LEU A 52 4.42 -3.00 3.87
CA LEU A 52 3.65 -3.26 2.68
C LEU A 52 3.94 -4.68 2.19
N HIS A 53 2.93 -5.54 2.21
CA HIS A 53 3.05 -6.93 1.79
C HIS A 53 3.00 -7.08 0.27
N ARG A 54 3.31 -8.28 -0.24
CA ARG A 54 3.34 -8.56 -1.67
C ARG A 54 1.94 -8.31 -2.28
N PRO A 55 1.82 -7.55 -3.38
CA PRO A 55 0.56 -7.38 -4.08
C PRO A 55 0.17 -8.67 -4.80
N ILE A 56 -1.08 -9.09 -4.65
CA ILE A 56 -1.65 -10.28 -5.31
C ILE A 56 -2.65 -9.83 -6.36
N LYS A 57 -2.41 -10.21 -7.62
CA LYS A 57 -3.30 -9.88 -8.74
C LYS A 57 -4.38 -10.94 -8.92
N ALA A 58 -5.63 -10.50 -8.99
CA ALA A 58 -6.80 -11.24 -9.41
C ALA A 58 -7.13 -10.91 -10.87
N PRO A 59 -7.02 -11.86 -11.82
CA PRO A 59 -7.43 -11.63 -13.20
C PRO A 59 -8.96 -11.45 -13.29
N MET A 60 -9.41 -10.40 -13.97
CA MET A 60 -10.83 -10.13 -14.22
C MET A 60 -11.26 -10.46 -15.65
N THR A 61 -10.33 -10.95 -16.46
CA THR A 61 -10.51 -11.36 -17.85
C THR A 61 -10.05 -12.81 -18.02
N ASP A 62 -10.60 -13.49 -19.02
CA ASP A 62 -10.13 -14.80 -19.46
C ASP A 62 -8.86 -14.70 -20.32
N GLU A 63 -8.35 -15.85 -20.76
CA GLU A 63 -7.15 -15.97 -21.60
C GLU A 63 -7.28 -15.24 -22.95
N HIS A 64 -8.51 -14.94 -23.38
CA HIS A 64 -8.81 -14.21 -24.62
C HIS A 64 -9.06 -12.72 -24.39
N GLY A 65 -8.85 -12.23 -23.16
CA GLY A 65 -9.06 -10.83 -22.79
C GLY A 65 -10.54 -10.45 -22.61
N LYS A 66 -11.46 -11.42 -22.66
CA LYS A 66 -12.88 -11.16 -22.42
C LYS A 66 -13.15 -11.15 -20.92
N ARG A 67 -13.96 -10.19 -20.48
CA ARG A 67 -14.32 -10.03 -19.06
C ARG A 67 -15.01 -11.28 -18.52
N LEU A 68 -14.55 -11.75 -17.36
CA LEU A 68 -15.12 -12.91 -16.66
C LEU A 68 -16.56 -12.59 -16.22
N LYS A 69 -17.40 -13.63 -16.06
CA LYS A 69 -18.72 -13.48 -15.43
C LYS A 69 -18.58 -13.06 -13.95
N PRO A 70 -19.55 -12.36 -13.35
CA PRO A 70 -19.46 -11.88 -11.96
C PRO A 70 -19.07 -12.95 -10.93
N ALA A 71 -19.65 -14.15 -11.02
CA ALA A 71 -19.31 -15.26 -10.12
C ALA A 71 -17.85 -15.74 -10.27
N LEU A 72 -17.27 -15.64 -11.46
CA LEU A 72 -15.86 -15.99 -11.70
C LEU A 72 -14.93 -14.87 -11.24
N GLN A 73 -15.33 -13.61 -11.38
CA GLN A 73 -14.59 -12.46 -10.82
C GLN A 73 -14.52 -12.56 -9.30
N ALA A 74 -15.65 -12.83 -8.63
CA ALA A 74 -15.68 -13.01 -7.18
C ALA A 74 -14.76 -14.16 -6.74
N LYS A 75 -14.79 -15.32 -7.42
CA LYS A 75 -13.87 -16.43 -7.13
C LYS A 75 -12.39 -16.09 -7.34
N ALA A 76 -12.06 -15.36 -8.41
CA ALA A 76 -10.69 -14.92 -8.66
C ALA A 76 -10.20 -13.98 -7.55
N LEU A 77 -11.06 -13.07 -7.10
CA LEU A 77 -10.75 -12.14 -6.03
C LEU A 77 -10.68 -12.83 -4.65
N GLN A 78 -11.53 -13.83 -4.38
CA GLN A 78 -11.42 -14.69 -3.19
C GLN A 78 -10.06 -15.41 -3.15
N ALA A 79 -9.64 -15.99 -4.27
CA ALA A 79 -8.34 -16.66 -4.36
C ALA A 79 -7.17 -15.69 -4.11
N ALA A 80 -7.24 -14.48 -4.68
CA ALA A 80 -6.25 -13.44 -4.43
C ALA A 80 -6.26 -12.95 -2.98
N TRP A 81 -7.44 -12.84 -2.36
CA TRP A 81 -7.60 -12.47 -0.96
C TRP A 81 -6.96 -13.49 -0.03
N VAL A 82 -7.23 -14.78 -0.23
CA VAL A 82 -6.60 -15.86 0.55
C VAL A 82 -5.08 -15.85 0.39
N GLN A 83 -4.58 -15.74 -0.83
CA GLN A 83 -3.13 -15.60 -1.08
C GLN A 83 -2.52 -14.36 -0.42
N ALA A 84 -3.27 -13.25 -0.33
CA ALA A 84 -2.82 -12.05 0.36
C ALA A 84 -2.78 -12.25 1.87
N LEU A 85 -3.71 -13.02 2.45
CA LEU A 85 -3.66 -13.43 3.86
C LEU A 85 -2.43 -14.29 4.15
N ASP A 86 -2.04 -15.18 3.25
CA ASP A 86 -0.84 -16.02 3.39
C ASP A 86 0.47 -15.21 3.43
N THR A 87 0.44 -13.93 3.03
CA THR A 87 1.60 -13.03 3.17
C THR A 87 1.77 -12.46 4.57
N LEU A 88 0.76 -12.58 5.43
CA LEU A 88 0.77 -12.05 6.78
C LEU A 88 1.43 -13.05 7.76
N PRO A 89 1.98 -12.57 8.89
CA PRO A 89 2.36 -13.45 9.99
C PRO A 89 1.14 -14.24 10.50
N GLU A 90 1.39 -15.45 11.01
CA GLU A 90 0.34 -16.35 11.49
C GLU A 90 -0.58 -15.66 12.52
N GLY A 91 -1.90 -15.88 12.34
CA GLY A 91 -2.93 -15.31 13.21
C GLY A 91 -3.32 -13.86 12.91
N GLN A 92 -2.62 -13.14 12.03
CA GLN A 92 -3.00 -11.79 11.65
C GLN A 92 -4.05 -11.79 10.52
N LYS A 93 -5.05 -10.91 10.65
CA LYS A 93 -6.11 -10.71 9.67
C LYS A 93 -6.38 -9.22 9.49
N PRO A 94 -6.81 -8.78 8.30
CA PRO A 94 -7.22 -7.42 8.09
C PRO A 94 -8.51 -7.12 8.88
N VAL A 95 -8.56 -5.95 9.49
CA VAL A 95 -9.73 -5.44 10.23
C VAL A 95 -10.49 -4.37 9.44
N ARG A 96 -9.96 -3.98 8.29
CA ARG A 96 -10.53 -2.98 7.39
C ARG A 96 -9.99 -3.12 5.98
N VAL A 97 -10.72 -2.60 4.99
CA VAL A 97 -10.37 -2.59 3.58
C VAL A 97 -10.61 -1.21 2.95
N PHE A 98 -9.62 -0.71 2.22
CA PHE A 98 -9.70 0.51 1.42
C PHE A 98 -9.83 0.15 -0.06
N TYR A 99 -10.74 0.82 -0.78
CA TYR A 99 -10.99 0.60 -2.20
C TYR A 99 -11.61 1.84 -2.85
N ASP A 100 -11.55 1.94 -4.19
CA ASP A 100 -12.12 3.04 -4.96
C ASP A 100 -13.20 2.56 -5.95
N SER A 101 -14.44 3.02 -5.77
CA SER A 101 -15.55 2.72 -6.69
C SER A 101 -15.71 3.72 -7.84
N THR A 102 -15.03 4.88 -7.81
CA THR A 102 -15.32 6.07 -8.64
C THR A 102 -15.46 5.79 -10.13
N ASN A 103 -14.62 4.91 -10.67
CA ASN A 103 -14.63 4.52 -12.09
C ASN A 103 -14.73 3.00 -12.27
N ASN A 104 -15.08 2.27 -11.21
CA ASN A 104 -15.10 0.81 -11.23
C ASN A 104 -16.16 0.21 -10.30
N PRO A 105 -17.46 0.52 -10.52
CA PRO A 105 -18.55 -0.03 -9.72
C PRO A 105 -18.61 -1.57 -9.80
N GLU A 106 -18.15 -2.15 -10.91
CA GLU A 106 -18.08 -3.60 -11.05
C GLU A 106 -17.04 -4.25 -10.12
N ALA A 107 -15.93 -3.55 -9.83
CA ALA A 107 -14.95 -4.02 -8.85
C ALA A 107 -15.49 -3.97 -7.43
N GLU A 108 -16.27 -2.94 -7.08
CA GLU A 108 -16.98 -2.89 -5.80
C GLU A 108 -17.92 -4.10 -5.66
N ILE A 109 -18.70 -4.42 -6.69
CA ILE A 109 -19.60 -5.58 -6.69
C ILE A 109 -18.82 -6.89 -6.53
N ALA A 110 -17.72 -7.05 -7.28
CA ALA A 110 -16.88 -8.24 -7.18
C ALA A 110 -16.24 -8.40 -5.80
N LEU A 111 -15.76 -7.29 -5.20
CA LEU A 111 -15.19 -7.26 -3.85
C LEU A 111 -16.24 -7.60 -2.80
N ASN A 112 -17.42 -6.99 -2.89
CA ASN A 112 -18.52 -7.25 -1.96
C ASN A 112 -18.89 -8.73 -1.97
N ASN A 113 -19.12 -9.31 -3.15
CA ASN A 113 -19.45 -10.73 -3.28
C ASN A 113 -18.32 -11.64 -2.78
N ALA A 114 -17.06 -11.28 -3.07
CA ALA A 114 -15.90 -12.05 -2.64
C ALA A 114 -15.79 -12.11 -1.11
N LEU A 115 -15.89 -10.96 -0.44
CA LEU A 115 -15.78 -10.86 1.02
C LEU A 115 -16.99 -11.48 1.72
N HIS A 116 -18.20 -11.25 1.21
CA HIS A 116 -19.42 -11.83 1.77
C HIS A 116 -19.37 -13.37 1.79
N ASP A 117 -18.97 -14.00 0.68
CA ASP A 117 -18.82 -15.46 0.58
C ASP A 117 -17.70 -16.02 1.47
N LEU A 118 -16.66 -15.23 1.76
CA LEU A 118 -15.59 -15.58 2.69
C LEU A 118 -16.04 -15.45 4.15
N ASN A 119 -17.03 -14.59 4.43
CA ASN A 119 -17.56 -14.32 5.75
C ASN A 119 -18.59 -15.38 6.20
N LYS A 120 -18.15 -16.63 6.33
CA LYS A 120 -19.03 -17.76 6.69
C LYS A 120 -19.33 -17.88 8.18
N ASP A 121 -18.43 -17.38 9.02
CA ASP A 121 -18.47 -17.47 10.48
C ASP A 121 -18.87 -16.14 11.15
N GLY A 122 -19.15 -15.09 10.36
CA GLY A 122 -19.51 -13.76 10.85
C GLY A 122 -18.31 -12.92 11.33
N HIS A 123 -17.08 -13.39 11.11
CA HIS A 123 -15.85 -12.70 11.52
C HIS A 123 -15.05 -12.11 10.33
N GLY A 124 -15.57 -12.22 9.11
CA GLY A 124 -14.99 -11.60 7.91
C GLY A 124 -15.37 -10.12 7.78
N LEU A 125 -14.66 -9.42 6.88
CA LEU A 125 -14.93 -8.02 6.56
C LEU A 125 -16.21 -7.86 5.72
N GLU A 126 -16.98 -6.83 6.01
CA GLU A 126 -18.19 -6.44 5.33
C GLU A 126 -18.06 -5.01 4.79
N LEU A 127 -18.21 -4.81 3.48
CA LEU A 127 -18.05 -3.48 2.88
C LEU A 127 -19.14 -2.50 3.34
N GLY A 128 -20.31 -3.03 3.69
CA GLY A 128 -21.41 -2.24 4.24
C GLY A 128 -21.18 -1.74 5.66
N ASN A 129 -20.19 -2.26 6.39
CA ASN A 129 -19.84 -1.78 7.72
C ASN A 129 -18.91 -0.56 7.62
N VAL A 130 -19.31 0.56 8.22
CA VAL A 130 -18.58 1.85 8.15
C VAL A 130 -17.17 1.80 8.74
N GLU A 131 -16.93 0.87 9.67
CA GLU A 131 -15.63 0.67 10.34
C GLU A 131 -14.73 -0.35 9.61
N GLU A 132 -15.27 -1.05 8.60
CA GLU A 132 -14.55 -2.11 7.88
C GLU A 132 -14.35 -1.73 6.40
N GLY A 133 -15.34 -1.13 5.75
CA GLY A 133 -15.33 -0.73 4.34
C GLY A 133 -15.09 0.76 4.13
N TYR A 134 -13.97 1.10 3.49
CA TYR A 134 -13.60 2.48 3.16
C TYR A 134 -13.53 2.69 1.65
N ASP A 135 -14.69 3.03 1.07
CA ASP A 135 -14.77 3.51 -0.32
C ASP A 135 -14.19 4.93 -0.41
N ILE A 136 -12.92 5.03 -0.79
CA ILE A 136 -12.25 6.33 -0.95
C ILE A 136 -12.81 7.11 -2.14
N GLY A 137 -13.41 6.43 -3.13
CA GLY A 137 -14.02 7.08 -4.27
C GLY A 137 -15.23 7.91 -3.89
N ARG A 138 -16.07 7.36 -3.01
CA ARG A 138 -17.20 8.11 -2.42
C ARG A 138 -16.76 9.17 -1.42
N ARG A 139 -15.66 8.97 -0.71
CA ARG A 139 -15.21 9.89 0.37
C ARG A 139 -14.34 11.04 -0.14
N LEU A 140 -13.49 10.80 -1.14
CA LEU A 140 -12.49 11.75 -1.65
C LEU A 140 -12.67 12.10 -3.13
N GLY A 141 -13.48 11.35 -3.87
CA GLY A 141 -13.66 11.51 -5.31
C GLY A 141 -12.52 10.90 -6.13
N ASN A 142 -12.49 11.23 -7.42
CA ASN A 142 -11.52 10.69 -8.36
C ASN A 142 -10.11 11.24 -8.09
N THR A 143 -9.22 10.39 -7.57
CA THR A 143 -7.80 10.72 -7.32
C THR A 143 -6.87 10.37 -8.49
N GLY A 144 -7.44 9.95 -9.62
CA GLY A 144 -6.74 9.66 -10.87
C GLY A 144 -5.71 8.54 -10.73
N VAL A 145 -4.54 8.71 -11.34
CA VAL A 145 -3.45 7.71 -11.33
C VAL A 145 -2.86 7.48 -9.92
N SER A 146 -3.20 8.33 -8.95
CA SER A 146 -2.71 8.23 -7.57
C SER A 146 -3.59 7.38 -6.66
N GLY A 147 -4.75 6.87 -7.13
CA GLY A 147 -5.73 6.17 -6.29
C GLY A 147 -5.14 5.06 -5.43
N ALA A 148 -4.42 4.11 -6.04
CA ALA A 148 -3.76 3.03 -5.31
C ALA A 148 -2.80 3.54 -4.21
N LEU A 149 -2.07 4.63 -4.47
CA LEU A 149 -1.16 5.22 -3.47
C LEU A 149 -1.93 5.94 -2.36
N VAL A 150 -3.05 6.59 -2.68
CA VAL A 150 -3.94 7.20 -1.67
C VAL A 150 -4.50 6.13 -0.74
N GLU A 151 -5.01 5.03 -1.29
CA GLU A 151 -5.51 3.90 -0.49
C GLU A 151 -4.41 3.31 0.41
N ILE A 152 -3.22 3.05 -0.13
CA ILE A 152 -2.08 2.53 0.66
C ILE A 152 -1.68 3.50 1.78
N ASN A 153 -1.65 4.80 1.52
CA ASN A 153 -1.30 5.80 2.53
C ASN A 153 -2.36 5.87 3.64
N LEU A 154 -3.65 5.86 3.29
CA LEU A 154 -4.74 5.85 4.27
C LEU A 154 -4.74 4.56 5.10
N ALA A 155 -4.54 3.41 4.45
CA ALA A 155 -4.36 2.12 5.11
C ALA A 155 -3.15 2.12 6.06
N THR A 156 -2.05 2.76 5.67
CA THR A 156 -0.86 2.90 6.51
C THR A 156 -1.15 3.76 7.73
N ILE A 157 -1.81 4.91 7.56
CA ILE A 157 -2.18 5.81 8.65
C ILE A 157 -3.13 5.11 9.63
N ALA A 158 -4.20 4.49 9.13
CA ALA A 158 -5.19 3.78 9.95
C ALA A 158 -4.54 2.61 10.71
N SER A 159 -3.71 1.82 10.03
CA SER A 159 -2.98 0.73 10.70
C SER A 159 -2.05 1.26 11.78
N TYR A 160 -1.32 2.34 11.52
CA TYR A 160 -0.38 2.92 12.48
C TYR A 160 -1.09 3.46 13.72
N LYS A 161 -2.18 4.21 13.53
CA LYS A 161 -2.91 4.91 14.60
C LYS A 161 -3.85 3.98 15.36
N ASP A 162 -4.66 3.20 14.65
CA ASP A 162 -5.75 2.41 15.23
C ASP A 162 -5.36 0.93 15.42
N GLY A 163 -4.17 0.55 14.97
CA GLY A 163 -3.73 -0.85 14.98
C GLY A 163 -4.45 -1.71 13.95
N GLY A 164 -4.13 -3.00 13.95
CA GLY A 164 -4.69 -3.97 13.01
C GLY A 164 -4.13 -3.85 11.59
N VAL A 165 -4.22 -4.94 10.82
CA VAL A 165 -3.85 -4.96 9.41
C VAL A 165 -4.95 -4.28 8.59
N SER A 166 -4.57 -3.52 7.58
CA SER A 166 -5.50 -2.98 6.59
C SER A 166 -5.28 -3.67 5.24
N ALA A 167 -6.36 -4.02 4.56
CA ALA A 167 -6.33 -4.45 3.17
C ALA A 167 -6.54 -3.25 2.25
N VAL A 168 -6.00 -3.34 1.04
CA VAL A 168 -6.18 -2.37 -0.03
C VAL A 168 -6.52 -3.10 -1.31
N VAL A 169 -7.53 -2.62 -2.05
CA VAL A 169 -7.99 -3.21 -3.31
C VAL A 169 -8.11 -2.16 -4.40
N TYR A 170 -7.20 -2.21 -5.37
CA TYR A 170 -7.15 -1.26 -6.50
C TYR A 170 -7.13 -1.97 -7.85
N ALA A 171 -7.60 -1.26 -8.88
CA ALA A 171 -7.60 -1.74 -10.26
C ALA A 171 -6.26 -1.47 -10.96
N GLY A 172 -5.76 -2.48 -11.68
CA GLY A 172 -4.62 -2.36 -12.58
C GLY A 172 -5.03 -1.81 -13.95
N THR A 173 -4.06 -1.24 -14.67
CA THR A 173 -4.27 -0.76 -16.06
C THR A 173 -4.58 -1.90 -17.05
N ASP A 174 -4.27 -3.15 -16.66
CA ASP A 174 -4.58 -4.38 -17.37
C ASP A 174 -6.01 -4.91 -17.08
N GLY A 175 -6.81 -4.16 -16.30
CA GLY A 175 -8.15 -4.55 -15.90
C GLY A 175 -8.20 -5.57 -14.76
N SER A 176 -7.04 -5.99 -14.22
CA SER A 176 -6.99 -6.84 -13.02
C SER A 176 -7.38 -6.06 -11.76
N LEU A 177 -7.76 -6.77 -10.70
CA LEU A 177 -7.80 -6.20 -9.35
C LEU A 177 -6.60 -6.69 -8.57
N THR A 178 -6.04 -5.84 -7.73
CA THR A 178 -4.90 -6.19 -6.87
C THR A 178 -5.31 -6.07 -5.42
N VAL A 179 -5.06 -7.12 -4.63
CA VAL A 179 -5.21 -7.11 -3.18
C VAL A 179 -3.83 -6.96 -2.56
N GLN A 180 -3.68 -6.03 -1.61
CA GLN A 180 -2.42 -5.82 -0.90
C GLN A 180 -2.67 -5.55 0.58
N MET A 181 -1.84 -6.14 1.45
CA MET A 181 -1.95 -5.95 2.89
C MET A 181 -0.96 -4.90 3.40
N VAL A 182 -1.41 -4.09 4.35
CA VAL A 182 -0.61 -3.10 5.06
C VAL A 182 -0.65 -3.43 6.55
N ARG A 183 0.49 -3.81 7.11
CA ARG A 183 0.62 -4.17 8.52
C ARG A 183 1.28 -3.04 9.31
N PRO A 184 0.81 -2.72 10.51
CA PRO A 184 1.46 -1.70 11.32
C PRO A 184 2.81 -2.17 11.87
N PRO A 185 3.68 -1.22 12.23
CA PRO A 185 4.84 -1.50 13.07
C PRO A 185 4.38 -1.99 14.46
N ASP A 186 5.23 -2.78 15.10
CA ASP A 186 5.03 -3.14 16.51
C ASP A 186 5.28 -1.94 17.43
N GLU A 187 4.87 -2.06 18.69
CA GLU A 187 4.99 -0.97 19.68
C GLU A 187 6.45 -0.59 19.96
N ALA A 188 7.38 -1.54 19.92
CA ALA A 188 8.81 -1.25 20.06
C ALA A 188 9.32 -0.36 18.91
N ARG A 189 8.86 -0.63 17.68
CA ARG A 189 9.19 0.16 16.49
C ARG A 189 8.52 1.54 16.54
N LYS A 190 7.26 1.64 17.00
CA LYS A 190 6.60 2.94 17.21
C LYS A 190 7.34 3.78 18.25
N ALA A 191 7.76 3.18 19.37
CA ALA A 191 8.57 3.87 20.39
C ALA A 191 9.89 4.41 19.81
N LYS A 192 10.55 3.66 18.92
CA LYS A 192 11.74 4.13 18.19
C LYS A 192 11.42 5.29 17.25
N ASN A 193 10.28 5.24 16.53
CA ASN A 193 9.86 6.36 15.68
C ASN A 193 9.70 7.64 16.51
N SER A 194 9.13 7.55 17.71
CA SER A 194 8.90 8.71 18.58
C SER A 194 10.17 9.39 19.06
N GLN A 195 11.28 8.66 19.17
CA GLN A 195 12.59 9.22 19.50
C GLN A 195 13.15 10.11 18.37
N ASN A 196 12.87 9.76 17.11
CA ASN A 196 13.42 10.45 15.96
C ASN A 196 12.52 11.56 15.41
N ARG A 197 11.19 11.35 15.43
CA ARG A 197 10.20 12.19 14.73
C ARG A 197 8.99 12.59 15.58
N GLY A 198 9.09 12.45 16.91
CA GLY A 198 8.01 12.83 17.84
C GLY A 198 6.85 11.84 17.88
N ALA A 199 5.86 12.12 18.75
CA ALA A 199 4.78 11.18 19.06
C ALA A 199 3.95 10.76 17.83
N ASP A 200 3.63 11.69 16.93
CA ASP A 200 2.96 11.40 15.67
C ASP A 200 3.91 11.69 14.48
N PRO A 201 4.49 10.64 13.84
CA PRO A 201 5.40 10.82 12.71
C PRO A 201 4.73 11.43 11.48
N PHE A 202 3.40 11.45 11.40
CA PHE A 202 2.66 12.07 10.29
C PHE A 202 2.54 13.60 10.42
N THR A 203 2.83 14.15 11.60
CA THR A 203 2.82 15.60 11.85
C THR A 203 4.21 16.21 11.90
N PHE A 204 5.26 15.38 11.81
CA PHE A 204 6.64 15.83 11.83
C PHE A 204 6.93 16.80 10.68
N GLY A 205 7.44 17.99 11.01
CA GLY A 205 7.71 19.04 10.02
C GLY A 205 6.46 19.82 9.55
N SER A 206 5.28 19.51 10.08
CA SER A 206 4.09 20.36 9.87
C SER A 206 4.32 21.74 10.51
N PRO A 207 3.89 22.84 9.86
CA PRO A 207 3.98 24.20 10.42
C PRO A 207 3.31 24.37 11.78
N THR A 208 2.36 23.50 12.12
CA THR A 208 1.59 23.50 13.38
C THR A 208 2.13 22.54 14.44
N GLY A 209 3.35 22.01 14.27
CA GLY A 209 3.92 20.89 15.01
C GLY A 209 3.62 20.86 16.51
N GLY A 210 2.73 19.96 16.92
CA GLY A 210 2.68 19.39 18.27
C GLY A 210 2.37 20.35 19.42
N ALA A 211 1.42 21.29 19.26
CA ALA A 211 0.79 21.86 20.45
C ALA A 211 0.00 20.74 21.17
N PRO A 212 0.17 20.53 22.48
CA PRO A 212 -0.74 19.67 23.21
C PRO A 212 -2.15 20.26 23.05
N ALA A 213 -3.13 19.40 22.78
CA ALA A 213 -4.52 19.81 22.92
C ALA A 213 -4.72 20.25 24.38
N GLU A 214 -5.15 21.51 24.58
CA GLU A 214 -5.70 21.97 25.86
C GLU A 214 -6.99 21.21 26.20
#